data_AF-A0A530AK98-F1
#
_entry.id   AF-A0A530AK98-F1
#
_cell.length_a   1.000
_cell.length_b   1.000
_cell.length_c   1.000
_cell.angle_alpha   90.00
_cell.angle_beta   90.00
_cell.angle_gamma   90.00
#
_symmetry.space_group_name_H-M   'P 1'
#
loop_
_entity.id
_entity.type
_entity.pdbx_description
1 polymer ?
#
loop_
_entity_poly.entity_id
_entity_poly.type
_entity_poly.pdbx_seq_one_letter_code
_entity_poly.pdbx_strand_id
1 'polypeptide(L)' 'MVALAVAQGIGRFVYTPILPGMMEGLHLTPADAGWIASANYLGYLIGALAAAGGWAHGRERLLMFAGLAASAVLAGLMGL' A
#
# COMPACT_ATOMS: atom_id res chain seq x y z
N MET A 1 -12.82 8.36 -10.01
CA MET A 1 -13.40 7.19 -9.31
C MET A 1 -12.47 5.98 -9.37
N VAL A 2 -12.09 5.47 -10.55
CA VAL A 2 -11.19 4.30 -10.69
C VAL A 2 -9.85 4.48 -9.95
N ALA A 3 -9.21 5.63 -10.09
CA ALA A 3 -7.96 5.96 -9.39
C ALA A 3 -8.04 5.80 -7.86
N LEU A 4 -9.13 6.27 -7.25
CA LEU A 4 -9.37 6.15 -5.82
C LEU A 4 -9.71 4.71 -5.41
N ALA A 5 -10.48 3.99 -6.24
CA ALA A 5 -10.79 2.59 -6.01
C ALA A 5 -9.53 1.71 -6.03
N VAL A 6 -8.58 1.98 -6.93
CA VAL A 6 -7.28 1.29 -6.97
C VAL A 6 -6.44 1.66 -5.75
N ALA A 7 -6.25 2.96 -5.51
CA ALA A 7 -5.37 3.43 -4.43
C ALA A 7 -5.87 3.03 -3.03
N GLN A 8 -7.16 3.16 -2.76
CA GLN A 8 -7.74 2.79 -1.47
C GLN A 8 -8.09 1.30 -1.40
N GLY A 9 -8.64 0.71 -2.46
CA GLY A 9 -9.00 -0.72 -2.47
C GLY A 9 -7.78 -1.63 -2.40
N ILE A 10 -6.87 -1.51 -3.37
CA ILE A 10 -5.69 -2.38 -3.47
C ILE A 10 -4.64 -1.95 -2.44
N GLY A 11 -4.36 -0.65 -2.30
CA GLY A 11 -3.34 -0.18 -1.37
C GLY A 11 -3.69 -0.41 0.10
N ARG A 12 -4.95 -0.15 0.50
CA ARG A 12 -5.37 -0.11 1.90
C ARG A 12 -6.13 -1.30 2.40
N PHE A 13 -6.94 -1.93 1.55
CA PHE A 13 -7.81 -3.01 2.01
C PHE A 13 -7.35 -4.41 1.61
N VAL A 14 -6.34 -4.56 0.75
CA VAL A 14 -5.89 -5.89 0.31
C VAL A 14 -5.09 -6.64 1.38
N TYR A 15 -4.43 -5.93 2.30
CA TYR A 15 -3.53 -6.54 3.29
C TYR A 15 -4.25 -7.52 4.23
N THR A 16 -5.37 -7.11 4.82
CA THR A 16 -6.10 -7.92 5.79
C THR A 16 -6.63 -9.25 5.23
N PRO A 17 -7.26 -9.31 4.04
CA PRO A 17 -7.72 -10.58 3.47
C PRO A 17 -6.59 -11.44 2.88
N ILE A 18 -5.46 -10.86 2.46
CA ILE A 18 -4.35 -11.64 1.86
C ILE A 18 -3.43 -12.28 2.91
N LEU A 19 -3.32 -11.67 4.09
CA LEU A 19 -2.41 -12.09 5.14
C LEU A 19 -2.56 -13.56 5.57
N PRO A 20 -3.76 -14.12 5.80
CA PRO A 20 -3.92 -15.54 6.16
C PRO A 20 -3.37 -16.48 5.08
N GLY A 21 -3.65 -16.19 3.81
CA GLY A 21 -3.14 -16.97 2.69
C GLY A 21 -1.62 -16.85 2.51
N MET A 22 -1.04 -15.69 2.81
CA MET A 22 0.42 -15.53 2.87
C MET A 22 1.03 -16.35 4.00
N MET A 23 0.41 -16.35 5.19
CA MET A 23 0.91 -17.12 6.33
C MET A 23 0.90 -18.62 6.04
N GLU A 24 -0.17 -19.13 5.40
CA GLU A 24 -0.26 -20.52 4.98
C GLU A 24 0.73 -20.85 3.85
N GLY A 25 0.82 -20.02 2.81
CA GLY A 25 1.63 -20.29 1.61
C GLY A 25 3.14 -20.09 1.79
N LEU A 26 3.55 -19.18 2.67
CA LEU A 26 4.96 -18.86 2.95
C LEU A 26 5.43 -19.41 4.31
N HIS A 27 4.58 -20.17 5.02
CA HIS A 27 4.84 -20.68 6.37
C HIS A 27 5.27 -19.59 7.37
N LEU A 28 4.70 -18.39 7.25
CA LEU A 28 5.05 -17.26 8.10
C LEU A 28 4.56 -17.49 9.54
N THR A 29 5.40 -17.15 10.50
CA THR A 29 4.99 -17.16 11.90
C THR A 29 4.10 -15.95 12.21
N PRO A 30 3.31 -15.97 13.29
CA PRO A 30 2.57 -14.80 13.74
C PRO A 30 3.46 -13.57 14.01
N ALA A 31 4.71 -13.79 14.42
CA ALA A 31 5.68 -12.72 14.64
C ALA A 31 6.08 -12.04 13.31
N ASP A 32 6.29 -12.83 12.25
CA ASP A 32 6.60 -12.31 10.91
C ASP A 32 5.41 -11.52 10.34
N ALA A 33 4.20 -12.04 10.50
CA ALA A 33 2.97 -11.34 10.14
C ALA A 33 2.82 -9.99 10.90
N GLY A 34 3.27 -9.95 12.16
CA GLY A 34 3.33 -8.74 12.96
C GLY A 34 4.25 -7.68 12.36
N TRP A 35 5.46 -8.07 11.91
CA TRP A 35 6.38 -7.16 11.23
C TRP A 35 5.81 -6.58 9.94
N ILE A 36 5.13 -7.42 9.15
CA ILE A 36 4.47 -6.96 7.91
C ILE A 36 3.36 -5.96 8.24
N ALA A 37 2.56 -6.21 9.28
CA ALA A 37 1.51 -5.30 9.72
C ALA A 37 2.09 -3.95 10.18
N SER A 38 3.17 -3.97 10.97
CA SER A 38 3.85 -2.76 11.42
C SER A 38 4.41 -1.94 10.26
N ALA A 39 5.04 -2.60 9.26
CA ALA A 39 5.53 -1.92 8.06
C ALA A 39 4.39 -1.26 7.27
N ASN A 40 3.24 -1.92 7.17
CA ASN A 40 2.06 -1.37 6.51
C ASN A 40 1.56 -0.08 7.22
N TYR A 41 1.40 -0.12 8.54
CA TYR A 41 1.01 1.07 9.32
C TYR A 41 2.04 2.19 9.28
N LEU A 42 3.33 1.86 9.29
CA LEU A 42 4.40 2.83 9.18
C LEU A 42 4.35 3.55 7.82
N GLY A 43 4.08 2.83 6.74
CA GLY A 43 3.87 3.43 5.41
C GLY A 43 2.70 4.42 5.40
N TYR A 44 1.57 4.07 6.03
CA TYR A 44 0.44 4.99 6.19
C TYR A 44 0.81 6.24 6.98
N LEU A 45 1.54 6.09 8.07
CA LEU A 45 1.98 7.21 8.90
C LEU A 45 2.87 8.17 8.09
N ILE A 46 3.87 7.65 7.39
CA ILE A 46 4.78 8.45 6.55
C ILE A 46 3.99 9.14 5.43
N GLY A 47 3.08 8.44 4.77
CA GLY A 47 2.24 9.01 3.72
C GLY A 47 1.34 10.14 4.23
N ALA A 48 0.74 9.99 5.40
CA ALA A 48 -0.08 11.01 6.03
C ALA A 48 0.73 12.25 6.44
N LEU A 49 1.90 12.05 7.05
CA LEU A 49 2.81 13.14 7.41
C LEU A 49 3.33 13.90 6.18
N ALA A 50 3.68 13.17 5.13
CA ALA A 50 4.05 13.77 3.86
C ALA A 50 2.87 14.60 3.32
N ALA A 51 1.66 14.05 3.25
CA ALA A 51 0.50 14.77 2.73
C ALA A 51 0.14 16.03 3.55
N ALA A 52 0.37 16.03 4.86
CA ALA A 52 0.07 17.15 5.74
C ALA A 52 0.88 18.43 5.43
N GLY A 53 2.06 18.30 4.82
CA GLY A 53 2.98 19.41 4.57
C GLY A 53 2.61 20.37 3.42
N GLY A 54 1.49 20.16 2.71
CA GLY A 54 0.99 21.07 1.67
C GLY A 54 1.85 21.18 0.38
N TRP A 55 3.01 20.51 0.33
CA TRP A 55 3.96 20.51 -0.81
C TRP A 55 3.38 19.97 -2.12
N ALA A 56 2.26 19.26 -2.04
CA ALA A 56 1.57 18.68 -3.18
C ALA A 56 0.79 19.72 -4.02
N HIS A 57 0.62 20.96 -3.54
CA HIS A 57 -0.09 22.02 -4.26
C HIS A 57 0.51 22.24 -5.66
N GLY A 58 -0.31 22.10 -6.70
CA GLY A 58 0.11 22.22 -8.11
C GLY A 58 0.78 20.97 -8.71
N ARG A 59 1.05 19.92 -7.91
CA ARG A 59 1.61 18.64 -8.38
C ARG A 59 0.69 17.44 -8.14
N GLU A 60 -0.50 17.68 -7.63
CA GLU A 60 -1.48 16.66 -7.21
C GLU A 60 -1.74 15.59 -8.28
N ARG A 61 -1.92 16.01 -9.53
CA ARG A 61 -2.21 15.10 -10.65
C ARG A 61 -1.03 14.18 -10.97
N LEU A 62 0.19 14.70 -10.90
CA LEU A 62 1.42 13.96 -11.15
C LEU A 62 1.68 12.97 -10.01
N LEU A 63 1.47 13.39 -8.77
CA LEU A 63 1.55 12.53 -7.59
C LEU A 63 0.50 11.42 -7.60
N MET A 64 -0.72 11.72 -8.04
CA MET A 64 -1.77 10.72 -8.22
C MET A 64 -1.35 9.64 -9.23
N PHE A 65 -0.87 10.04 -10.42
CA PHE A 65 -0.42 9.09 -11.43
C PHE A 65 0.82 8.31 -11.01
N ALA A 66 1.79 8.96 -10.36
CA ALA A 66 2.97 8.32 -9.82
C ALA A 66 2.59 7.27 -8.76
N GLY A 67 1.67 7.60 -7.85
CA GLY A 67 1.16 6.66 -6.85
C GLY A 67 0.44 5.47 -7.49
N LEU A 68 -0.40 5.71 -8.51
CA LEU A 68 -1.06 4.64 -9.27
C LEU A 68 -0.08 3.73 -10.00
N ALA A 69 0.92 4.31 -10.68
CA ALA A 69 1.95 3.56 -11.37
C ALA A 69 2.77 2.71 -10.39
N ALA A 70 3.16 3.29 -9.26
CA ALA A 70 3.85 2.55 -8.20
C ALA A 70 3.00 1.40 -7.66
N SER A 71 1.72 1.61 -7.36
CA SER A 71 0.81 0.55 -6.94
C SER A 71 0.64 -0.54 -7.98
N ALA A 72 0.52 -0.19 -9.27
CA ALA A 72 0.39 -1.16 -10.36
C ALA A 72 1.67 -2.00 -10.53
N VAL A 73 2.85 -1.37 -10.45
CA VAL A 73 4.14 -2.07 -10.53
C VAL A 73 4.31 -3.01 -9.33
N LEU A 74 4.08 -2.54 -8.10
CA LEU A 74 4.19 -3.36 -6.90
C LEU A 74 3.22 -4.54 -6.92
N ALA A 75 1.98 -4.32 -7.36
CA ALA A 75 0.99 -5.38 -7.52
C ALA A 75 1.40 -6.40 -8.60
N GLY A 76 1.93 -5.94 -9.73
CA GLY A 76 2.46 -6.81 -10.78
C GLY A 76 3.65 -7.65 -10.32
N LEU A 77 4.56 -7.06 -9.54
CA LEU A 77 5.72 -7.76 -8.97
C LEU A 77 5.32 -8.85 -7.97
N MET A 78 4.20 -8.70 -7.24
CA MET A 78 3.69 -9.77 -6.38
C MET A 78 3.20 -11.01 -7.16
N GLY A 79 2.87 -10.85 -8.44
CA GLY A 79 2.39 -11.94 -9.29
C GLY A 79 3.48 -12.64 -10.12
N LEU A 80 4.73 -12.20 -10.02
CA LEU A 80 5.90 -12.80 -10.67
C LEU A 80 6.64 -13.73 -9.70
#